data_AF-A0A0W0XTS9-F1
#
_entry.id   AF-A0A0W0XTS9-F1
#
_cell.length_a   1.000
_cell.length_b   1.000
_cell.length_c   1.000
_cell.angle_alpha   90.00
_cell.angle_beta   90.00
_cell.angle_gamma   90.00
#
_symmetry.space_group_name_H-M   'P 1'
#
loop_
_entity.id
_entity.type
_entity.pdbx_description
1 polymer ?
#
loop_
_entity_poly.entity_id
_entity_poly.type
_entity_poly.pdbx_seq_one_letter_code
_entity_poly.pdbx_strand_id
1 'polypeptide(L)'
;MNRLALTLTLACTVALSACNKNPLQSRPQAEQVNALMQASRTAEKAMHLTTGTGGGYYPSCMGLNDAHIDCDLLFKLMVDELRTHPAFASVEVKQITDKSFYNPIALAYQQRVFNSIED
;
A
#
# COMPACT_ATOMS: atom_id res chain seq x y z
N MET A 1 51.57 -26.73 -15.64
CA MET A 1 50.13 -26.81 -15.99
C MET A 1 49.37 -27.34 -14.77
N ASN A 2 48.14 -26.86 -14.52
CA ASN A 2 47.19 -27.33 -13.48
C ASN A 2 47.32 -26.86 -12.01
N ARG A 3 47.31 -25.56 -11.72
CA ARG A 3 46.89 -25.06 -10.37
C ARG A 3 46.11 -23.72 -10.39
N LEU A 4 45.58 -23.30 -11.53
CA LEU A 4 44.98 -21.96 -11.72
C LEU A 4 43.50 -22.00 -12.12
N ALA A 5 42.81 -23.11 -11.85
CA ALA A 5 41.43 -23.33 -12.31
C ALA A 5 40.42 -23.53 -11.16
N LEU A 6 40.75 -23.16 -9.92
CA LEU A 6 39.88 -23.44 -8.76
C LEU A 6 39.34 -22.20 -8.02
N THR A 7 39.58 -20.99 -8.53
CA THR A 7 39.29 -19.74 -7.81
C THR A 7 38.53 -18.72 -8.66
N LEU A 8 37.59 -19.16 -9.51
CA LEU A 8 36.81 -18.23 -10.35
C LEU A 8 35.31 -18.55 -10.48
N THR A 9 34.72 -19.25 -9.52
CA THR A 9 33.28 -19.59 -9.55
C THR A 9 32.61 -19.41 -8.19
N LEU A 10 32.84 -18.27 -7.52
CA LEU A 10 32.17 -17.97 -6.25
C LEU A 10 31.82 -16.48 -6.08
N ALA A 11 31.36 -15.82 -7.13
CA ALA A 11 31.03 -14.39 -7.07
C ALA A 11 29.86 -13.98 -7.99
N CYS A 12 28.75 -14.72 -8.02
CA CYS A 12 27.57 -14.30 -8.79
C CYS A 12 26.19 -14.59 -8.16
N THR A 13 26.08 -14.91 -6.87
CA THR A 13 24.76 -15.23 -6.27
C THR A 13 24.22 -14.21 -5.26
N VAL A 14 24.90 -13.10 -4.99
CA VAL A 14 24.39 -12.03 -4.11
C VAL A 14 23.74 -10.91 -4.92
N ALA A 15 22.75 -11.24 -5.75
CA ALA A 15 21.92 -10.26 -6.46
C ALA A 15 20.42 -10.59 -6.42
N LEU A 16 19.97 -11.44 -5.48
CA LEU A 16 18.56 -11.77 -5.30
C LEU A 16 18.07 -11.39 -3.91
N SER A 17 17.93 -10.09 -3.64
CA SER A 17 16.89 -9.56 -2.73
C SER A 17 16.94 -8.03 -2.62
N ALA A 18 16.96 -7.31 -3.74
CA ALA A 18 16.24 -6.02 -3.74
C ALA A 18 14.73 -6.32 -3.84
N CYS A 19 14.22 -7.16 -2.92
CA CYS A 19 12.79 -7.28 -2.71
C CYS A 19 12.37 -5.91 -2.21
N ASN A 20 11.72 -5.11 -3.05
CA ASN A 20 11.11 -3.84 -2.69
C ASN A 20 10.08 -4.11 -1.59
N LYS A 21 10.53 -4.19 -0.34
CA LYS A 21 9.70 -4.41 0.84
C LYS A 21 8.67 -3.28 0.87
N ASN A 22 7.40 -3.66 1.01
CA ASN A 22 6.34 -2.71 1.18
C ASN A 22 6.63 -1.86 2.44
N PRO A 23 6.86 -0.54 2.32
CA PRO A 23 7.17 0.30 3.48
C PRO A 23 6.09 0.23 4.55
N LEU A 24 4.83 -0.01 4.17
CA LEU A 24 3.72 -0.21 5.09
C LEU A 24 3.90 -1.45 5.96
N GLN A 25 4.40 -2.56 5.42
CA GLN A 25 4.60 -3.80 6.17
C GLN A 25 5.65 -3.67 7.29
N SER A 26 6.53 -2.67 7.21
CA SER A 26 7.52 -2.40 8.26
C SER A 26 6.95 -1.65 9.47
N ARG A 27 5.68 -1.24 9.43
CA ARG A 27 5.03 -0.47 10.49
C ARG A 27 4.07 -1.33 11.33
N PRO A 28 3.76 -0.90 12.57
CA PRO A 28 2.65 -1.49 13.33
C PRO A 28 1.32 -1.42 12.57
N GLN A 29 0.44 -2.40 12.78
CA GLN A 29 -0.87 -2.47 12.10
C GLN A 29 -1.69 -1.17 12.25
N ALA A 30 -1.69 -0.56 13.44
CA ALA A 30 -2.41 0.68 13.68
C ALA A 30 -1.90 1.83 12.79
N GLU A 31 -0.58 1.94 12.59
CA GLU A 31 0.02 2.94 11.69
C GLU A 31 -0.32 2.65 10.23
N GLN A 32 -0.30 1.36 9.83
CA GLN A 32 -0.70 0.96 8.48
C GLN A 32 -2.13 1.38 8.16
N VAL A 33 -3.06 1.08 9.07
CA VAL A 33 -4.49 1.40 8.92
C VAL A 33 -4.72 2.91 8.91
N ASN A 34 -4.09 3.65 9.82
CA ASN A 34 -4.23 5.10 9.88
C ASN A 34 -3.70 5.77 8.60
N ALA A 35 -2.53 5.35 8.11
CA ALA A 35 -1.95 5.88 6.89
C ALA A 35 -2.82 5.60 5.66
N LEU A 36 -3.29 4.36 5.50
CA LEU A 36 -4.16 3.99 4.37
C LEU A 36 -5.52 4.71 4.41
N MET A 37 -6.08 4.91 5.60
CA MET A 37 -7.36 5.60 5.75
C MET A 37 -7.21 7.08 5.43
N GLN A 38 -6.16 7.74 5.94
CA GLN A 38 -5.87 9.13 5.58
C GLN A 38 -5.69 9.27 4.08
N ALA A 39 -4.92 8.36 3.47
CA ALA A 39 -4.73 8.31 2.02
C ALA A 39 -6.07 8.14 1.27
N SER A 40 -6.92 7.22 1.69
CA SER A 40 -8.24 6.99 1.09
C SER A 40 -9.11 8.24 1.20
N ARG A 41 -9.17 8.89 2.37
CA ARG A 41 -9.96 10.11 2.58
C ARG A 41 -9.50 11.26 1.70
N THR A 42 -8.20 11.48 1.62
CA THR A 42 -7.61 12.53 0.77
C THR A 42 -7.92 12.25 -0.71
N ALA A 43 -7.75 11.01 -1.17
CA ALA A 43 -8.04 10.60 -2.53
C ALA A 43 -9.53 10.74 -2.88
N GLU A 44 -10.42 10.25 -2.01
CA GLU A 44 -11.87 10.36 -2.20
C GLU A 44 -12.35 11.81 -2.24
N LYS A 45 -11.78 12.67 -1.41
CA LYS A 45 -12.06 14.11 -1.43
C LYS A 45 -11.59 14.77 -2.72
N ALA A 46 -10.39 14.43 -3.19
CA ALA A 46 -9.85 14.93 -4.46
C ALA A 46 -10.66 14.46 -5.68
N MET A 47 -11.28 13.29 -5.59
CA MET A 47 -12.15 12.73 -6.63
C MET A 47 -13.62 13.13 -6.48
N HIS A 48 -13.98 13.92 -5.46
CA HIS A 48 -15.37 14.29 -5.16
C HIS A 48 -16.32 13.09 -4.94
N LEU A 49 -15.80 11.97 -4.42
CA LEU A 49 -16.59 10.75 -4.19
C LEU A 49 -17.42 10.77 -2.90
N THR A 50 -17.09 11.67 -1.98
CA THR A 50 -17.74 11.76 -0.67
C THR A 50 -17.88 13.22 -0.22
N THR A 51 -18.96 13.50 0.51
CA THR A 51 -19.18 14.74 1.26
C THR A 51 -18.95 14.59 2.76
N GLY A 52 -18.65 13.37 3.23
CA GLY A 52 -18.43 13.02 4.63
C GLY A 52 -16.97 12.76 5.00
N THR A 53 -16.73 11.99 6.07
CA THR A 53 -15.39 11.65 6.53
C THR A 53 -14.56 10.85 5.53
N GLY A 54 -15.22 10.04 4.68
CA GLY A 54 -14.57 9.23 3.64
C GLY A 54 -13.77 8.04 4.17
N GLY A 55 -13.10 7.34 3.26
CA GLY A 55 -12.26 6.17 3.54
C GLY A 55 -12.90 4.84 3.16
N GLY A 56 -14.14 4.85 2.67
CA GLY A 56 -14.91 3.65 2.34
C GLY A 56 -14.64 3.08 0.95
N TYR A 57 -14.04 3.85 0.03
CA TYR A 57 -13.91 3.40 -1.36
C TYR A 57 -12.65 2.57 -1.62
N TYR A 58 -11.62 2.69 -0.79
CA TYR A 58 -10.46 1.79 -0.84
C TYR A 58 -10.85 0.31 -0.69
N PRO A 59 -11.60 -0.15 0.33
CA PRO A 59 -12.05 -1.54 0.42
C PRO A 59 -12.93 -1.97 -0.77
N SER A 60 -13.78 -1.06 -1.28
CA SER A 60 -14.61 -1.33 -2.47
C SER A 60 -13.76 -1.61 -3.70
N CYS A 61 -12.72 -0.80 -3.93
CA CYS A 61 -11.75 -0.99 -5.01
C CYS A 61 -10.85 -2.23 -4.80
N MET A 62 -10.56 -2.62 -3.57
CA MET A 62 -9.82 -3.86 -3.28
C MET A 62 -10.65 -5.14 -3.53
N GLY A 63 -11.97 -5.05 -3.39
CA GLY A 63 -12.89 -6.16 -3.54
C GLY A 63 -13.18 -6.51 -5.00
N LEU A 64 -13.92 -5.65 -5.70
CA LEU A 64 -14.51 -5.97 -7.02
C LEU A 64 -14.36 -4.89 -8.09
N ASN A 65 -13.57 -3.84 -7.86
CA ASN A 65 -13.52 -2.66 -8.73
C ASN A 65 -14.94 -2.15 -9.03
N ASP A 66 -15.45 -1.27 -8.18
CA ASP A 66 -16.75 -0.65 -8.40
C ASP A 66 -16.76 0.09 -9.75
N ALA A 67 -17.66 -0.30 -10.65
CA ALA A 67 -17.75 0.26 -12.01
C ALA A 67 -18.05 1.77 -12.03
N HIS A 68 -18.50 2.33 -10.90
CA HIS A 68 -18.79 3.75 -10.77
C HIS A 68 -17.59 4.57 -10.26
N ILE A 69 -16.43 3.95 -10.06
CA ILE A 69 -15.24 4.58 -9.49
C ILE A 69 -14.02 4.29 -10.34
N ASP A 70 -13.24 5.33 -10.65
CA ASP A 70 -11.90 5.16 -11.19
C ASP A 70 -10.93 4.71 -10.08
N CYS A 71 -10.92 3.40 -9.81
CA CYS A 71 -10.07 2.81 -8.78
C CYS A 71 -8.58 3.01 -9.06
N ASP A 72 -8.17 3.10 -10.33
CA ASP A 72 -6.78 3.38 -10.68
C ASP A 72 -6.38 4.80 -10.27
N LEU A 73 -7.25 5.78 -10.49
CA LEU A 73 -7.05 7.15 -10.00
C LEU A 73 -7.05 7.21 -8.47
N LEU A 74 -7.98 6.50 -7.81
CA LEU A 74 -8.04 6.42 -6.36
C LEU A 74 -6.70 5.93 -5.78
N PHE A 75 -6.18 4.80 -6.27
CA PHE A 75 -4.92 4.25 -5.77
C PHE A 75 -3.71 5.15 -6.04
N LYS A 76 -3.68 5.84 -7.19
CA LYS A 76 -2.61 6.82 -7.48
C LYS A 76 -2.62 7.96 -6.47
N LEU A 77 -3.78 8.56 -6.23
CA LEU A 77 -3.93 9.66 -5.26
C LEU A 77 -3.63 9.21 -3.83
N MET A 78 -4.00 7.98 -3.46
CA MET A 78 -3.62 7.40 -2.17
C MET A 78 -2.11 7.28 -2.03
N VAL A 79 -1.41 6.82 -3.07
CA VAL A 79 0.06 6.72 -3.06
C VAL A 79 0.70 8.10 -2.96
N ASP A 80 0.17 9.10 -3.68
CA ASP A 80 0.68 10.48 -3.59
C ASP A 80 0.57 11.02 -2.17
N GLU A 81 -0.56 10.81 -1.49
CA GLU A 81 -0.74 11.19 -0.09
C GLU A 81 0.22 10.43 0.84
N LEU A 82 0.34 9.10 0.69
CA LEU A 82 1.26 8.32 1.52
C LEU A 82 2.71 8.82 1.40
N ARG A 83 3.13 9.16 0.18
CA ARG A 83 4.50 9.62 -0.11
C ARG A 83 4.83 10.98 0.51
N THR A 84 3.84 11.75 0.96
CA THR A 84 4.08 12.98 1.73
C THR A 84 4.77 12.69 3.06
N HIS A 85 4.59 11.47 3.60
CA HIS A 85 5.23 11.04 4.83
C HIS A 85 6.57 10.32 4.53
N PRO A 86 7.70 10.73 5.13
CA PRO A 86 9.02 10.16 4.82
C PRO A 86 9.11 8.63 4.98
N ALA A 87 8.36 8.08 5.95
CA ALA A 87 8.28 6.63 6.18
C ALA A 87 7.71 5.82 4.99
N PHE A 88 6.96 6.46 4.09
CA PHE A 88 6.27 5.83 2.97
C PHE A 88 6.67 6.44 1.63
N ALA A 89 7.75 7.22 1.57
CA ALA A 89 8.19 7.93 0.35
C ALA A 89 8.41 7.01 -0.87
N SER A 90 8.72 5.73 -0.65
CA SER A 90 8.91 4.73 -1.70
C SER A 90 7.71 3.81 -1.93
N VAL A 91 6.55 4.09 -1.31
CA VAL A 91 5.36 3.25 -1.50
C VAL A 91 4.89 3.32 -2.96
N GLU A 92 4.38 2.23 -3.49
CA GLU A 92 3.86 2.12 -4.85
C GLU A 92 2.42 1.59 -4.88
N VAL A 93 1.71 1.83 -5.98
CA VAL A 93 0.32 1.35 -6.15
C VAL A 93 0.24 -0.16 -5.94
N LYS A 94 1.17 -0.92 -6.51
CA LYS A 94 1.22 -2.39 -6.38
C LYS A 94 1.29 -2.88 -4.94
N GLN A 95 1.78 -2.06 -4.01
CA GLN A 95 1.94 -2.42 -2.61
C GLN A 95 0.66 -2.16 -1.81
N ILE A 96 -0.11 -1.13 -2.17
CA ILE A 96 -1.42 -0.89 -1.56
C ILE A 96 -2.52 -1.73 -2.20
N THR A 97 -2.34 -2.20 -3.44
CA THR A 97 -3.28 -3.13 -4.09
C THR A 97 -2.93 -4.60 -3.90
N ASP A 98 -1.86 -4.89 -3.16
CA ASP A 98 -1.47 -6.26 -2.82
C ASP A 98 -2.44 -6.86 -1.80
N LYS A 99 -3.25 -7.84 -2.24
CA LYS A 99 -4.19 -8.56 -1.38
C LYS A 99 -3.51 -9.29 -0.24
N SER A 100 -2.26 -9.76 -0.41
CA SER A 100 -1.52 -10.44 0.66
C SER A 100 -1.11 -9.48 1.77
N PHE A 101 -0.90 -8.20 1.45
CA PHE A 101 -0.71 -7.13 2.42
C PHE A 101 -2.03 -6.66 3.04
N TYR A 102 -3.08 -6.48 2.24
CA TYR A 102 -4.33 -5.89 2.70
C TYR A 102 -5.19 -6.83 3.54
N ASN A 103 -5.32 -8.11 3.16
CA ASN A 103 -6.20 -9.06 3.84
C ASN A 103 -5.96 -9.15 5.36
N PRO A 104 -4.71 -9.18 5.87
CA PRO A 104 -4.43 -9.17 7.31
C PRO A 104 -4.88 -7.91 8.07
N ILE A 105 -5.09 -6.78 7.38
CA ILE A 105 -5.47 -5.49 7.99
C ILE A 105 -6.88 -5.04 7.62
N ALA A 106 -7.57 -5.76 6.72
CA ALA A 106 -8.87 -5.37 6.18
C ALA A 106 -9.93 -5.16 7.28
N LEU A 107 -9.98 -6.05 8.28
CA LEU A 107 -10.93 -5.92 9.39
C LEU A 107 -10.68 -4.65 10.22
N ALA A 108 -9.42 -4.39 10.59
CA ALA A 108 -9.05 -3.21 11.35
C ALA A 108 -9.31 -1.91 10.57
N TYR A 109 -9.09 -1.95 9.25
CA TYR A 109 -9.45 -0.85 8.36
C TYR A 109 -10.96 -0.60 8.36
N GLN A 110 -11.77 -1.63 8.13
CA GLN A 110 -13.24 -1.53 8.10
C GLN A 110 -13.81 -1.01 9.42
N GLN A 111 -13.32 -1.53 10.55
CA GLN A 111 -13.71 -1.06 11.88
C GLN A 111 -13.46 0.43 12.04
N ARG A 112 -12.34 0.94 11.52
CA ARG A 112 -12.06 2.36 11.67
C ARG A 112 -12.82 3.26 10.70
N VAL A 113 -13.17 2.77 9.51
CA VAL A 113 -14.15 3.46 8.65
C VAL A 113 -15.48 3.59 9.39
N PHE A 114 -15.99 2.50 9.95
CA PHE A 114 -17.25 2.48 10.69
C PHE A 114 -17.25 3.47 11.86
N ASN A 115 -16.24 3.39 12.74
CA ASN A 115 -16.13 4.28 13.90
C ASN A 115 -15.97 5.76 13.52
N SER A 116 -15.56 6.07 12.28
CA SER A 116 -15.42 7.46 11.81
C SER A 116 -16.66 8.05 11.16
N ILE A 117 -17.74 7.28 11.07
CA ILE A 117 -19.06 7.75 10.64
C ILE A 117 -19.88 8.19 11.85
N GLU A 118 -19.53 7.72 13.04
CA GLU A 118 -20.21 8.01 14.31
C GLU A 118 -19.69 9.27 15.03
N ASP A 119 -18.59 9.86 14.55
CA ASP A 119 -17.98 11.12 15.02
C ASP A 119 -18.37 12.32 14.14
#